data_AF-A0A8D5ZFX3-F1
#
_entry.id   AF-A0A8D5ZFX3-F1
#
_cell.length_a   1.000
_cell.length_b   1.000
_cell.length_c   1.000
_cell.angle_alpha   90.00
_cell.angle_beta   90.00
_cell.angle_gamma   90.00
#
_symmetry.space_group_name_H-M   'P 1'
#
loop_
_entity.id
_entity.type
_entity.pdbx_description
1 polymer ?
#
loop_
_entity_poly.entity_id
_entity_poly.type
_entity_poly.pdbx_seq_one_letter_code
_entity_poly.pdbx_strand_id
1 'polypeptide(L)' 'MKSFLGSTIAQGSGILAYTSTIQEAERLKEEFKIIFREFSIKILNLSSIEERLVAINLDPDLADFREGYVIAIGI' A
#
# COMPACT_ATOMS: atom_id res chain seq x y z
N MET A 1 -21.31 23.71 9.99
CA MET A 1 -20.36 23.46 8.88
C MET A 1 -18.98 23.94 9.30
N LYS A 2 -18.05 23.02 9.57
CA LYS A 2 -16.62 23.32 9.75
C LYS A 2 -15.90 22.76 8.52
N SER A 3 -15.11 23.60 7.86
CA SER A 3 -14.17 23.17 6.82
C SER A 3 -13.17 22.19 7.43
N PHE A 4 -13.08 20.97 6.88
CA PHE A 4 -12.22 19.87 7.36
C PHE A 4 -11.06 19.63 6.37
N LEU A 5 -10.50 20.70 5.81
CA LEU A 5 -9.27 20.66 5.01
C LEU A 5 -8.04 20.63 5.93
N GLY A 6 -8.03 19.68 6.86
CA GLY A 6 -6.88 19.31 7.68
C GLY A 6 -6.73 17.82 7.54
N SER A 7 -5.56 17.38 7.07
CA SER A 7 -5.20 15.98 6.78
C SER A 7 -5.87 14.99 7.72
N THR A 8 -6.91 14.32 7.22
CA THR A 8 -7.28 12.99 7.72
C THR A 8 -6.12 12.08 7.35
N ILE A 9 -5.02 12.18 8.10
CA ILE A 9 -3.98 11.15 8.08
C ILE A 9 -4.73 9.90 8.52
N ALA A 10 -5.00 9.03 7.55
CA ALA A 10 -5.58 7.72 7.75
C ALA A 10 -4.65 6.98 8.72
N GLN A 11 -4.97 7.01 10.01
CA GLN A 11 -4.16 6.40 11.09
C GLN A 11 -4.02 4.86 10.98
N GLY A 12 -4.40 4.23 9.86
CA GLY A 12 -4.33 2.79 9.67
C GLY A 12 -3.81 2.33 8.33
N SER A 13 -3.33 3.22 7.45
CA SER A 13 -2.85 2.83 6.11
C SER A 13 -1.35 2.99 5.94
N GLY A 14 -0.71 2.05 5.25
CA GLY A 14 0.74 2.10 5.02
C GLY A 14 1.23 0.98 4.11
N ILE A 15 2.54 0.92 3.92
CA ILE A 15 3.23 -0.11 3.14
C ILE A 15 3.89 -1.10 4.10
N LEU A 16 3.62 -2.40 3.91
CA LEU A 16 4.17 -3.49 4.70
C LEU A 16 5.46 -4.06 4.07
N ALA A 17 5.51 -4.12 2.73
CA ALA A 17 6.65 -4.68 2.01
C ALA A 17 6.65 -4.28 0.53
N TYR A 18 7.81 -4.43 -0.10
CA TYR A 18 8.05 -4.29 -1.53
C TYR A 18 8.70 -5.58 -2.07
N THR A 19 8.34 -5.99 -3.29
CA THR A 19 8.92 -7.15 -3.97
C THR A 19 8.87 -6.98 -5.50
N SER A 20 9.77 -7.65 -6.20
CA SER A 20 9.86 -7.59 -7.66
C SER A 20 8.90 -8.54 -8.39
N THR A 21 8.26 -9.50 -7.71
CA THR A 21 7.41 -10.51 -8.36
C THR A 21 6.04 -10.61 -7.71
N ILE A 22 5.02 -10.88 -8.53
CA ILE A 22 3.63 -11.03 -8.05
C ILE A 22 3.47 -12.25 -7.15
N GLN A 23 4.19 -13.34 -7.43
CA GLN A 23 4.11 -14.57 -6.63
C GLN A 23 4.59 -14.34 -5.20
N GLU A 24 5.67 -13.58 -5.03
CA GLU A 24 6.17 -13.24 -3.70
C GLU A 24 5.24 -12.24 -2.99
N ALA A 25 4.64 -11.31 -3.74
CA ALA A 25 3.67 -10.38 -3.18
C ALA A 25 2.42 -11.10 -2.66
N GLU A 26 1.94 -12.12 -3.39
CA GLU A 26 0.83 -12.97 -2.97
C GLU A 26 1.17 -13.78 -1.72
N ARG A 27 2.37 -14.38 -1.67
CA ARG A 27 2.86 -15.10 -0.48
C ARG A 27 2.86 -14.19 0.76
N LEU A 28 3.48 -13.02 0.65
CA LEU A 28 3.55 -12.03 1.73
C LEU A 28 2.17 -11.52 2.14
N LYS A 29 1.26 -11.30 1.18
CA LYS A 29 -0.12 -10.91 1.47
C LYS A 29 -0.83 -11.95 2.34
N GLU A 30 -0.70 -13.24 2.04
CA GLU A 30 -1.33 -14.30 2.86
C GLU A 30 -0.70 -14.38 4.26
N GLU A 31 0.61 -14.20 4.38
CA GLU A 31 1.30 -14.12 5.69
C GLU A 31 0.79 -12.92 6.51
N PHE A 32 0.73 -11.74 5.90
CA PHE A 32 0.27 -10.53 6.57
C PHE A 32 -1.22 -10.56 6.92
N LYS A 33 -2.08 -11.25 6.15
CA LYS A 33 -3.49 -11.43 6.51
C LYS A 33 -3.67 -12.16 7.85
N ILE A 34 -2.77 -13.10 8.16
CA ILE A 34 -2.83 -13.85 9.43
C ILE A 34 -2.49 -12.93 10.61
N ILE A 35 -1.55 -11.99 10.40
CA ILE A 35 -1.04 -11.05 11.39
C ILE A 35 -2.02 -9.87 11.58
N PHE A 36 -2.46 -9.25 10.49
CA PHE A 36 -3.28 -8.04 10.46
C PHE A 36 -4.73 -8.34 10.08
N ARG A 37 -5.39 -9.20 10.85
CA ARG A 37 -6.74 -9.73 10.52
C ARG A 37 -7.83 -8.67 10.40
N GLU A 38 -7.67 -7.55 11.09
CA GLU A 38 -8.66 -6.48 11.15
C GLU A 38 -8.48 -5.44 10.03
N PHE A 39 -7.42 -5.55 9.23
CA PHE A 39 -7.10 -4.59 8.18
C PHE A 39 -7.24 -5.20 6.79
N SER A 40 -7.66 -4.39 5.82
CA SER A 40 -7.59 -4.74 4.41
C SER A 40 -6.13 -4.75 3.96
N ILE A 41 -5.75 -5.78 3.21
CA ILE A 41 -4.40 -5.90 2.62
C ILE A 41 -4.55 -6.06 1.11
N LYS A 42 -3.91 -5.16 0.36
CA LYS A 42 -3.90 -5.16 -1.10
C LYS A 42 -2.48 -5.18 -1.63
N ILE A 43 -2.33 -5.76 -2.82
CA ILE A 43 -1.09 -5.66 -3.59
C ILE A 43 -1.32 -4.53 -4.60
N LEU A 44 -0.36 -3.62 -4.70
CA LEU A 44 -0.35 -2.54 -5.68
C LEU A 44 0.83 -2.78 -6.63
N ASN A 45 0.56 -2.76 -7.93
CA ASN A 45 1.52 -2.89 -9.00
C ASN A 45 2.10 -1.51 -9.37
N LEU A 46 3.39 -1.29 -9.11
CA LEU A 46 4.04 0.00 -9.37
C LEU A 46 4.20 0.32 -10.86
N SER A 47 4.01 -0.67 -11.74
CA SER A 47 3.95 -0.45 -13.19
C SER A 47 2.63 0.18 -13.63
N SER A 48 1.56 0.06 -12.82
CA SER A 48 0.28 0.76 -13.04
C SER A 48 0.37 2.17 -12.44
N ILE A 49 0.11 3.19 -13.26
CA ILE A 49 0.23 4.60 -12.82
C ILE A 49 -0.73 4.89 -11.66
N GLU A 50 -1.97 4.40 -11.74
CA GLU A 50 -2.99 4.63 -10.71
C GLU A 50 -2.60 3.99 -9.38
N GLU A 51 -2.18 2.73 -9.41
CA GLU A 51 -1.77 1.99 -8.21
C GLU A 51 -0.46 2.53 -7.63
N ARG A 52 0.46 2.98 -8.48
CA ARG A 52 1.69 3.64 -8.04
C ARG A 52 1.40 4.96 -7.34
N LEU A 53 0.46 5.77 -7.82
CA LEU A 53 0.07 7.00 -7.14
C LEU A 53 -0.53 6.72 -5.76
N VAL A 54 -1.32 5.64 -5.62
CA VAL A 54 -1.81 5.19 -4.31
C VAL A 54 -0.64 4.82 -3.41
N ALA A 55 0.32 4.04 -3.91
CA ALA A 55 1.51 3.65 -3.15
C ALA A 55 2.34 4.86 -2.69
N ILE A 56 2.57 5.85 -3.55
CA ILE A 56 3.30 7.09 -3.24
C ILE A 56 2.56 7.94 -2.19
N ASN A 57 1.23 7.98 -2.26
CA ASN A 57 0.43 8.68 -1.25
C ASN A 57 0.49 8.01 0.13
N LEU A 58 0.71 6.69 0.18
CA LEU A 58 0.92 5.93 1.42
C LEU A 58 2.34 6.06 1.95
N ASP A 59 3.33 6.02 1.06
CA ASP A 59 4.75 6.16 1.36
C ASP A 59 5.46 6.93 0.23
N PRO A 60 5.80 8.22 0.44
CA PRO A 60 6.46 9.04 -0.57
C PRO A 60 7.82 8.51 -1.04
N ASP A 61 8.49 7.65 -0.25
CA ASP A 61 9.78 7.08 -0.62
C ASP A 61 9.67 6.11 -1.81
N LEU A 62 8.45 5.68 -2.14
CA LEU A 62 8.15 4.87 -3.33
C LEU A 62 8.12 5.66 -4.64
N ALA A 63 8.30 6.98 -4.61
CA ALA A 63 8.21 7.84 -5.80
C ALA A 63 9.22 7.46 -6.91
N ASP A 64 10.39 6.95 -6.53
CA ASP A 64 11.44 6.57 -7.47
C ASP A 64 11.23 5.16 -8.07
N PHE A 65 10.30 4.37 -7.52
CA PHE A 65 10.06 2.99 -7.95
C PHE A 65 9.04 2.95 -9.09
N ARG A 66 9.45 2.37 -10.23
CA ARG A 66 8.63 2.30 -11.45
C ARG A 66 8.05 0.93 -11.74
N GLU A 67 8.54 -0.10 -11.06
CA GLU A 67 8.21 -1.50 -11.26
C GLU A 67 8.21 -2.24 -9.93
N GLY A 68 7.66 -3.45 -9.92
CA GLY A 68 7.48 -4.25 -8.71
C GLY A 68 6.10 -4.09 -8.08
N TYR A 69 5.94 -4.71 -6.93
CA TYR A 69 4.69 -4.86 -6.21
C TYR A 69 4.89 -4.45 -4.76
N VAL A 70 3.96 -3.66 -4.23
CA VAL A 70 3.95 -3.29 -2.81
C VAL A 70 2.73 -3.88 -2.14
N ILE A 71 2.90 -4.30 -0.90
CA ILE A 71 1.80 -4.78 -0.07
C ILE A 71 1.37 -3.61 0.83
N ALA A 72 0.17 -3.11 0.60
CA ALA A 72 -0.41 -2.01 1.33
C ALA A 72 -1.49 -2.50 2.30
N ILE A 73 -1.57 -1.88 3.46
CA ILE A 73 -2.54 -2.15 4.52
C ILE A 73 -3.49 -0.96 4.69
N GLY A 74 -4.74 -1.20 5.09
CA GLY A 74 -5.70 -0.17 5.51
C GLY A 74 -6.28 0.67 4.37
N ILE A 75 -6.39 0.10 3.17
CA ILE A 75 -6.91 0.73 1.94
C ILE A 75 -8.07 -0.01 1.28
#